data_AF-F7KW44-F1
#
_entry.id   AF-F7KW44-F1
#
_cell.length_a   1.000
_cell.length_b   1.000
_cell.length_c   1.000
_cell.angle_alpha   90.00
_cell.angle_beta   90.00
_cell.angle_gamma   90.00
#
_symmetry.space_group_name_H-M   'P 1'
#
loop_
_entity.id
_entity.type
_entity.pdbx_description
1 polymer ?
#
loop_
_entity_poly.entity_id
_entity_poly.type
_entity_poly.pdbx_seq_one_letter_code
_entity_poly.pdbx_strand_id
1 'polypeptide(L)'
;MPKKNELTARIADLTELLEELKSEKEILLHNMSCTDSKDVLAAKKKVELMEANLKTLDEQEQKFSTELENALAEYADLKAQAEQFDPVELYDTRQNLRPEMEQATVHLIQEKYSYKYSHSTMTDGKRDVSRHLGEYAESQEIRQIKRERGYQQRQNRPQPKKKHRNNWER
;
A
#
# COMPACT_ATOMS: atom_id res chain seq x y z
N MET A 1 3.03 -65.96 -72.28
CA MET A 1 2.10 -64.98 -71.66
C MET A 1 2.15 -64.84 -70.11
N PRO A 2 2.82 -65.69 -69.29
CA PRO A 2 2.75 -65.53 -67.82
C PRO A 2 3.52 -64.31 -67.27
N LYS A 3 4.69 -63.99 -67.86
CA LYS A 3 5.53 -62.85 -67.45
C LYS A 3 4.85 -61.47 -67.57
N LYS A 4 3.91 -61.31 -68.51
CA LYS A 4 3.17 -60.05 -68.68
C LYS A 4 2.21 -59.85 -67.51
N ASN A 5 1.53 -60.90 -67.08
CA ASN A 5 0.58 -60.84 -65.97
C ASN A 5 1.30 -60.55 -64.64
N GLU A 6 2.47 -61.16 -64.41
CA GLU A 6 3.32 -60.87 -63.24
C GLU A 6 3.79 -59.41 -63.19
N LEU A 7 4.21 -58.84 -64.33
CA LEU A 7 4.56 -57.42 -64.41
C LEU A 7 3.35 -56.52 -64.14
N THR A 8 2.17 -56.92 -64.61
CA THR A 8 0.94 -56.13 -64.41
C THR A 8 0.52 -56.16 -62.94
N ALA A 9 0.63 -57.31 -62.26
CA ALA A 9 0.41 -57.44 -60.83
C ALA A 9 1.41 -56.60 -60.02
N ARG A 10 2.71 -56.67 -60.34
CA ARG A 10 3.73 -55.87 -59.66
C ARG A 10 3.56 -54.37 -59.84
N ILE A 11 3.04 -53.93 -60.99
CA ILE A 11 2.70 -52.51 -61.21
C ILE A 11 1.52 -52.10 -60.34
N ALA A 12 0.50 -52.96 -60.18
CA ALA A 12 -0.63 -52.68 -59.31
C ALA A 12 -0.19 -52.56 -57.84
N ASP A 13 0.59 -53.52 -57.33
CA ASP A 13 1.09 -53.51 -55.94
C ASP A 13 1.94 -52.26 -55.64
N LEU A 14 2.81 -51.86 -56.58
CA LEU A 14 3.62 -50.65 -56.42
C LEU A 14 2.79 -49.36 -56.48
N THR A 15 1.69 -49.36 -57.22
CA THR A 15 0.78 -48.22 -57.30
C THR A 15 -0.02 -48.07 -56.00
N GLU A 16 -0.48 -49.18 -55.42
CA GLU A 16 -1.15 -49.22 -54.12
C GLU A 16 -0.24 -48.69 -53.01
N LEU A 17 0.99 -49.22 -52.91
CA LEU A 17 1.96 -48.78 -51.91
C LEU A 17 2.36 -47.30 -52.06
N LEU A 18 2.37 -46.79 -53.30
CA LEU A 18 2.59 -45.36 -53.55
C LEU A 18 1.44 -44.48 -53.06
N GLU A 19 0.20 -44.90 -53.25
CA GLU A 19 -0.97 -44.16 -52.74
C GLU A 19 -1.08 -44.25 -51.21
N GLU A 20 -0.76 -45.39 -50.60
CA GLU A 20 -0.65 -45.52 -49.15
C GLU A 20 0.40 -44.56 -48.57
N LEU A 21 1.62 -44.56 -49.10
CA LEU A 21 2.68 -43.65 -48.64
C LEU A 21 2.33 -42.17 -48.82
N LYS A 22 1.61 -41.81 -49.89
CA LYS A 22 1.11 -40.44 -50.06
C LYS A 22 0.08 -40.09 -48.98
N SER A 23 -0.87 -40.99 -48.70
CA SER A 23 -1.89 -40.77 -47.67
C SER A 23 -1.28 -40.65 -46.27
N GLU A 24 -0.31 -41.50 -45.92
CA GLU A 24 0.41 -41.44 -44.65
C GLU A 24 1.22 -40.14 -44.53
N LYS A 25 1.88 -39.71 -45.61
CA LYS A 25 2.57 -38.42 -45.66
C LYS A 25 1.62 -37.25 -45.43
N GLU A 26 0.44 -37.27 -46.05
CA GLU A 26 -0.57 -36.23 -45.85
C GLU A 26 -1.10 -36.21 -44.42
N ILE A 27 -1.34 -37.36 -43.81
CA ILE A 27 -1.74 -37.48 -42.40
C ILE A 27 -0.64 -36.98 -41.47
N LEU A 28 0.62 -37.34 -41.72
CA LEU A 28 1.77 -36.86 -40.93
C LEU A 28 1.94 -35.35 -41.06
N LEU A 29 1.85 -34.80 -42.28
CA LEU A 29 1.89 -33.36 -42.50
C LEU A 29 0.71 -32.65 -41.82
N HIS A 30 -0.49 -33.24 -41.87
CA HIS A 30 -1.66 -32.70 -41.20
C HIS A 30 -1.46 -32.69 -39.68
N ASN A 31 -1.01 -33.79 -39.10
CA ASN A 31 -0.72 -33.93 -37.68
C ASN A 31 0.42 -33.00 -37.22
N MET A 32 1.43 -32.77 -38.06
CA MET A 32 2.47 -31.77 -37.80
C MET A 32 1.97 -30.32 -37.99
N SER A 33 1.00 -30.10 -38.87
CA SER A 33 0.43 -28.77 -39.16
C SER A 33 -0.61 -28.33 -38.13
N CYS A 34 -1.20 -29.28 -37.40
CA CYS A 34 -2.18 -29.03 -36.35
C CYS A 34 -1.63 -29.50 -35.01
N THR A 35 -1.02 -28.61 -34.22
CA THR A 35 -1.20 -28.61 -32.75
C THR A 35 -0.63 -27.43 -31.96
N ASP A 36 0.22 -26.52 -32.46
CA ASP A 36 0.80 -25.52 -31.53
C ASP A 36 0.92 -24.06 -32.01
N SER A 37 0.80 -23.72 -33.30
CA SER A 37 1.20 -22.37 -33.74
C SER A 37 0.32 -21.22 -33.18
N LYS A 38 -1.02 -21.33 -33.19
CA LYS A 38 -1.90 -20.23 -32.77
C LYS A 38 -1.92 -20.04 -31.25
N ASP A 39 -1.98 -21.12 -30.49
CA ASP A 39 -2.01 -21.06 -29.02
C ASP A 39 -0.64 -20.70 -28.44
N VAL A 40 0.46 -21.16 -29.04
CA VAL A 40 1.82 -20.70 -28.70
C VAL A 40 2.00 -19.22 -29.07
N LEU A 41 1.47 -18.74 -30.20
CA LEU A 41 1.51 -17.31 -30.53
C LEU A 41 0.69 -16.47 -29.55
N ALA A 42 -0.48 -16.95 -29.11
CA ALA A 42 -1.29 -16.28 -28.09
C ALA A 42 -0.58 -16.26 -26.72
N ALA A 43 0.08 -17.36 -26.34
CA ALA A 43 0.89 -17.43 -25.13
C ALA A 43 2.09 -16.48 -25.20
N LYS A 44 2.82 -16.44 -26.32
CA LYS A 44 3.94 -15.51 -26.53
C LYS A 44 3.52 -14.06 -26.38
N LYS A 45 2.41 -13.65 -26.99
CA LYS A 45 1.87 -12.28 -26.82
C LYS A 45 1.52 -11.95 -25.37
N LYS A 46 0.99 -12.93 -24.62
CA LYS A 46 0.70 -12.74 -23.18
C LYS A 46 1.98 -12.60 -22.37
N VAL A 47 3.01 -13.39 -22.68
CA VAL A 47 4.34 -13.29 -22.04
C VAL A 47 4.96 -11.93 -22.31
N GLU A 48 4.97 -11.47 -23.57
CA GLU A 48 5.48 -10.14 -23.93
C GLU A 48 4.75 -9.01 -23.18
N LEU A 49 3.41 -9.12 -23.05
CA LEU A 49 2.61 -8.16 -22.28
C LEU A 49 2.93 -8.21 -20.78
N MET A 50 3.13 -9.40 -20.22
CA MET A 50 3.52 -9.56 -18.82
C MET A 50 4.92 -9.01 -18.55
N GLU A 51 5.88 -9.24 -19.43
CA GLU A 51 7.23 -8.70 -19.34
C GLU A 51 7.24 -7.17 -19.42
N ALA A 52 6.43 -6.58 -20.31
CA ALA A 52 6.26 -5.14 -20.37
C ALA A 52 5.67 -4.58 -19.08
N ASN A 53 4.65 -5.22 -18.52
CA ASN A 53 4.05 -4.81 -17.24
C ASN A 53 5.04 -4.95 -16.08
N LEU A 54 5.82 -6.03 -16.02
CA LEU A 54 6.85 -6.23 -15.00
C LEU A 54 7.88 -5.11 -15.03
N LYS A 55 8.36 -4.74 -16.22
CA LYS A 55 9.29 -3.63 -16.36
C LYS A 55 8.72 -2.31 -15.82
N THR A 56 7.44 -2.02 -16.08
CA THR A 56 6.79 -0.83 -15.52
C THR A 56 6.67 -0.88 -13.99
N LEU A 57 6.48 -2.08 -13.43
CA LEU A 57 6.43 -2.30 -11.99
C LEU A 57 7.80 -2.11 -11.34
N ASP A 58 8.86 -2.64 -11.95
CA ASP A 58 10.24 -2.45 -11.48
C ASP A 58 10.61 -0.96 -11.46
N GLU A 59 10.23 -0.20 -12.50
CA GLU A 59 10.44 1.25 -12.55
C GLU A 59 9.66 1.99 -11.45
N GLN A 60 8.46 1.54 -11.10
CA GLN A 60 7.68 2.11 -10.00
C GLN A 60 8.26 1.74 -8.64
N GLU A 61 8.71 0.50 -8.45
CA GLU A 61 9.34 0.04 -7.21
C GLU A 61 10.62 0.83 -6.93
N GLN A 62 11.45 1.07 -7.94
CA GLN A 62 12.63 1.92 -7.81
C GLN A 62 12.27 3.36 -7.43
N LYS A 63 11.23 3.94 -8.04
CA LYS A 63 10.78 5.28 -7.67
C LYS A 63 10.30 5.33 -6.21
N PHE A 64 9.40 4.45 -5.83
CA PHE A 64 8.83 4.46 -4.47
C PHE A 64 9.85 4.09 -3.40
N SER A 65 10.84 3.24 -3.69
CA SER A 65 11.94 2.96 -2.75
C SER A 65 12.79 4.21 -2.52
N THR A 66 13.15 4.96 -3.56
CA THR A 66 13.88 6.22 -3.37
C THR A 66 13.07 7.28 -2.62
N GLU A 67 11.77 7.40 -2.90
CA GLU A 67 10.87 8.29 -2.16
C GLU A 67 10.76 7.89 -0.69
N LEU A 68 10.68 6.58 -0.41
CA LEU A 68 10.62 6.05 0.95
C LEU A 68 11.92 6.33 1.71
N GLU A 69 13.08 6.09 1.10
CA GLU A 69 14.38 6.37 1.71
C GLU A 69 14.54 7.86 2.06
N ASN A 70 14.14 8.75 1.14
CA ASN A 70 14.15 10.19 1.37
C ASN A 70 13.20 10.58 2.51
N ALA A 71 11.96 10.07 2.52
CA ALA A 71 10.99 10.35 3.57
C ALA A 71 11.46 9.84 4.95
N LEU A 72 12.16 8.70 4.99
CA LEU A 72 12.76 8.17 6.21
C LEU A 72 13.91 9.04 6.71
N ALA A 73 14.74 9.59 5.82
CA ALA A 73 15.79 10.52 6.18
C ALA A 73 15.21 11.83 6.77
N GLU A 74 14.22 12.42 6.10
CA GLU A 74 13.51 13.61 6.61
C GLU A 74 12.86 13.35 7.96
N TYR A 75 12.24 12.18 8.14
CA TYR A 75 11.67 11.78 9.43
C TYR A 75 12.71 11.66 10.54
N ALA A 76 13.90 11.11 10.24
CA ALA A 76 14.99 11.02 11.20
C ALA A 76 15.48 12.41 11.63
N ASP A 77 15.60 13.35 10.69
CA ASP A 77 15.99 14.72 10.97
C ASP A 77 14.94 15.45 11.83
N LEU A 78 13.66 15.31 11.51
CA LEU A 78 12.57 15.86 12.31
C LEU A 78 12.53 15.25 13.71
N LYS A 79 12.80 13.95 13.84
CA LYS A 79 12.88 13.28 15.14
C LYS A 79 14.02 13.83 15.99
N ALA A 80 15.19 14.08 15.40
CA ALA A 80 16.32 14.70 16.11
C ALA A 80 16.00 16.14 16.55
N GLN A 81 15.26 16.91 15.74
CA GLN A 81 14.79 18.24 16.13
C GLN A 81 13.76 18.17 17.28
N ALA A 82 12.86 17.18 17.24
CA ALA A 82 11.82 17.00 18.26
C ALA A 82 12.38 16.75 19.67
N GLU A 83 13.57 16.15 19.81
CA GLU A 83 14.24 15.93 21.11
C GLU A 83 14.53 17.25 21.86
N GLN A 84 14.60 18.37 21.16
CA GLN A 84 14.86 19.69 21.75
C GLN A 84 13.61 20.33 22.38
N PHE A 85 12.41 19.83 22.05
CA PHE A 85 11.16 20.41 22.48
C PHE A 85 10.60 19.73 23.73
N ASP A 86 10.00 20.51 24.62
CA ASP A 86 9.22 19.95 25.71
C ASP A 86 7.92 19.33 25.17
N PRO A 87 7.65 18.02 25.39
CA PRO A 87 6.43 17.36 24.91
C PRO A 87 5.15 18.05 25.41
N VAL A 88 5.18 18.68 26.59
CA VAL A 88 4.02 19.39 27.13
C VAL A 88 3.73 20.69 26.38
N GLU A 89 4.77 21.50 26.10
CA GLU A 89 4.63 22.76 25.36
C GLU A 89 4.25 22.49 23.90
N LEU A 90 4.84 21.46 23.29
CA LEU A 90 4.50 21.03 21.94
C LEU A 90 3.03 20.59 21.84
N TYR A 91 2.55 19.81 22.82
CA TYR A 91 1.15 19.42 22.87
C TYR A 91 0.22 20.64 22.99
N ASP A 92 0.51 21.56 23.91
CA ASP A 92 -0.35 22.72 24.16
C ASP A 92 -0.39 23.68 22.96
N THR A 93 0.74 23.93 22.31
CA THR A 93 0.81 24.74 21.09
C THR A 93 0.02 24.11 19.95
N ARG A 94 0.13 22.78 19.74
CA ARG A 94 -0.66 22.07 18.74
C ARG A 94 -2.16 22.15 19.02
N GLN A 95 -2.58 21.98 20.27
CA GLN A 95 -3.99 22.12 20.64
C GLN A 95 -4.54 23.52 20.38
N ASN A 96 -3.72 24.56 20.51
CA ASN A 96 -4.12 25.93 20.21
C ASN A 96 -4.29 26.18 18.70
N LEU A 97 -3.46 25.58 17.85
CA LEU A 97 -3.52 25.75 16.38
C LEU A 97 -4.58 24.87 15.72
N ARG A 98 -4.89 23.71 16.32
CA ARG A 98 -5.77 22.69 15.73
C ARG A 98 -7.16 23.18 15.30
N PRO A 99 -7.90 24.00 16.08
CA PRO A 99 -9.26 24.40 15.72
C PRO A 99 -9.33 25.15 14.39
N GLU A 100 -8.37 26.06 14.14
CA GLU A 100 -8.30 26.85 12.91
C GLU A 100 -8.04 25.95 11.70
N MET A 101 -7.04 25.07 11.80
CA MET A 101 -6.69 24.12 10.75
C MET A 101 -7.83 23.15 10.43
N GLU A 102 -8.52 22.64 11.45
CA GLU A 102 -9.67 21.76 11.27
C GLU A 102 -10.83 22.47 10.59
N GLN A 103 -11.11 23.72 10.96
CA GLN A 103 -12.17 24.50 10.33
C GLN A 103 -11.88 24.76 8.85
N ALA A 104 -10.64 25.17 8.52
CA ALA A 104 -10.21 25.35 7.14
C ALA A 104 -10.37 24.05 6.32
N THR A 105 -9.98 22.91 6.89
CA THR A 105 -10.10 21.62 6.22
C THR A 105 -11.56 21.21 6.02
N VAL A 106 -12.41 21.42 7.03
CA VAL A 106 -13.85 21.16 6.91
C VAL A 106 -14.48 22.04 5.83
N HIS A 107 -14.10 23.32 5.75
CA HIS A 107 -14.59 24.24 4.72
C HIS A 107 -14.22 23.76 3.31
N LEU A 108 -12.96 23.38 3.07
CA LEU A 108 -12.52 22.85 1.77
C LEU A 108 -13.29 21.58 1.37
N ILE A 109 -13.58 20.71 2.33
CA ILE A 109 -14.35 19.48 2.08
C ILE A 109 -15.82 19.82 1.81
N GLN A 110 -16.39 20.79 2.52
CA GLN A 110 -17.73 21.29 2.26
C GLN A 110 -17.84 21.91 0.86
N GLU A 111 -16.88 22.72 0.42
CA GLU A 111 -16.87 23.28 -0.93
C GLU A 111 -16.80 22.17 -1.99
N LYS A 112 -15.85 21.25 -1.85
CA LYS A 112 -15.60 20.18 -2.83
C LYS A 112 -16.76 19.19 -2.95
N TYR A 113 -17.39 18.83 -1.83
CA TYR A 113 -18.41 17.79 -1.80
C TYR A 113 -19.84 18.32 -1.65
N SER A 114 -20.02 19.60 -1.30
CA SER A 114 -21.29 20.34 -1.26
C SER A 114 -22.48 19.46 -0.83
N TYR A 115 -23.32 19.02 -1.78
CA TYR A 115 -24.52 18.21 -1.50
C TYR A 115 -24.24 16.79 -0.95
N LYS A 116 -23.04 16.24 -1.16
CA LYS A 116 -22.59 14.96 -0.59
C LYS A 116 -21.94 15.13 0.78
N TYR A 117 -21.75 16.36 1.25
CA TYR A 117 -21.18 16.58 2.57
C TYR A 117 -22.14 16.13 3.66
N SER A 118 -21.64 15.27 4.55
CA SER A 118 -22.35 14.82 5.75
C SER A 118 -21.54 15.16 6.99
N HIS A 119 -22.15 15.91 7.91
CA HIS A 119 -21.51 16.25 9.19
C HIS A 119 -21.23 15.01 10.06
N SER A 120 -22.09 13.98 9.97
CA SER A 120 -21.86 12.71 10.67
C SER A 120 -20.59 12.03 10.16
N THR A 121 -20.46 11.91 8.83
CA THR A 121 -19.29 11.29 8.19
C THR A 121 -18.01 12.07 8.48
N MET A 122 -18.09 13.41 8.53
CA MET A 122 -16.97 14.24 8.95
C MET A 122 -16.54 13.95 10.40
N THR A 123 -17.50 13.88 11.32
CA THR A 123 -17.23 13.59 12.73
C THR A 123 -16.64 12.20 12.94
N ASP A 124 -17.17 11.19 12.24
CA ASP A 124 -16.63 9.83 12.27
C ASP A 124 -15.20 9.79 11.71
N GLY A 125 -14.95 10.47 10.57
CA GLY A 125 -13.62 10.58 9.98
C GLY A 125 -12.62 11.25 10.91
N LYS A 126 -13.01 12.32 11.61
CA LYS A 126 -12.17 12.96 12.64
C LYS A 126 -11.80 11.99 13.76
N ARG A 127 -12.76 11.18 14.23
CA ARG A 127 -12.53 10.17 15.26
C ARG A 127 -11.56 9.09 14.78
N ASP A 128 -11.73 8.61 13.56
CA ASP A 128 -10.88 7.56 12.98
C ASP A 128 -9.45 8.06 12.80
N VAL A 129 -9.26 9.28 12.30
CA VAL A 129 -7.94 9.92 12.21
C VAL A 129 -7.32 10.07 13.60
N SER A 130 -8.07 10.57 14.59
CA SER A 130 -7.57 10.71 15.97
C SER A 130 -7.13 9.38 16.57
N ARG A 131 -7.83 8.28 16.22
CA ARG A 131 -7.47 6.92 16.64
C ARG A 131 -6.20 6.42 15.95
N HIS A 132 -6.07 6.64 14.65
CA HIS A 132 -4.87 6.25 13.89
C HIS A 132 -3.63 7.01 14.35
N LEU A 133 -3.79 8.28 14.71
CA LEU A 133 -2.72 9.12 15.24
C LEU A 133 -2.42 8.87 16.73
N GLY A 134 -3.18 7.99 17.41
CA GLY A 134 -2.95 7.68 18.82
C GLY A 134 -3.13 8.85 19.78
N GLU A 135 -3.86 9.89 19.39
CA GLU A 135 -3.97 11.16 20.13
C GLU A 135 -4.52 10.97 21.55
N TYR A 136 -5.36 9.96 21.75
CA TYR A 136 -5.87 9.61 23.08
C TYR A 136 -4.73 9.15 24.01
N ALA A 137 -3.82 8.30 23.52
CA ALA A 137 -2.69 7.81 24.31
C ALA A 137 -1.73 8.95 24.66
N GLU A 138 -1.39 9.78 23.66
CA GLU A 138 -0.58 10.98 23.84
C GLU A 138 -1.19 11.93 24.89
N SER A 139 -2.51 12.16 24.83
CA SER A 139 -3.22 13.00 25.80
C SER A 139 -3.16 12.44 27.22
N GLN A 140 -3.06 11.11 27.40
CA GLN A 140 -2.90 10.52 28.73
C GLN A 140 -1.49 10.72 29.26
N GLU A 141 -0.48 10.50 28.43
CA GLU A 141 0.93 10.69 28.76
C GLU A 141 1.21 12.15 29.16
N ILE A 142 0.76 13.12 28.37
CA ILE A 142 0.89 14.55 28.68
C ILE A 142 0.20 14.91 30.00
N ARG A 143 -1.00 14.37 30.26
CA ARG A 143 -1.69 14.56 31.55
C ARG A 143 -0.93 13.96 32.71
N GLN A 144 -0.23 12.86 32.52
CA GLN A 144 0.63 12.28 33.55
C GLN A 144 1.84 13.18 33.82
N ILE A 145 2.56 13.61 32.78
CA ILE A 145 3.72 14.50 32.90
C ILE A 145 3.33 15.81 33.61
N LYS A 146 2.20 16.43 33.21
CA LYS A 146 1.68 17.65 33.87
C LYS A 146 1.40 17.42 35.36
N ARG A 147 0.82 16.27 35.73
CA ARG A 147 0.56 15.91 37.14
C ARG A 147 1.85 15.74 37.92
N GLU A 148 2.82 15.00 37.39
CA GLU A 148 4.12 14.76 38.04
C GLU A 148 4.89 16.06 38.28
N ARG A 149 4.96 16.94 37.28
CA ARG A 149 5.56 18.29 37.42
C ARG A 149 4.85 19.11 38.50
N GLY A 150 3.52 19.04 38.55
CA GLY A 150 2.73 19.69 39.59
C GLY A 150 3.03 19.18 41.01
N TYR A 151 3.25 17.88 41.18
CA TYR A 151 3.66 17.30 42.47
C TYR A 151 5.07 17.75 42.88
N GLN A 152 6.03 17.73 41.96
CA GLN A 152 7.40 18.20 42.21
C GLN A 152 7.44 19.67 42.64
N GLN A 153 6.69 20.54 41.95
CA GLN A 153 6.58 21.96 42.33
C GLN A 153 5.97 22.17 43.72
N ARG A 154 5.00 21.32 44.11
CA ARG A 154 4.39 21.38 45.45
C ARG A 154 5.33 20.87 46.54
N GLN A 155 6.11 19.82 46.28
CA GLN A 155 7.13 19.32 47.21
C GLN A 155 8.25 20.34 47.43
N ASN A 156 8.66 21.06 46.39
CA ASN A 156 9.71 22.07 46.47
C ASN A 156 9.22 23.43 47.00
N ARG A 157 7.92 23.60 47.29
CA ARG A 157 7.43 24.83 47.93
C ARG A 157 7.70 24.79 49.44
N PRO A 158 8.30 25.86 50.01
CA PRO A 158 8.46 25.96 51.45
C PRO A 158 7.09 25.89 52.13
N GLN A 159 6.94 25.01 53.12
CA GLN A 159 5.69 24.88 53.86
C GLN A 159 5.34 26.24 54.50
N PRO A 160 4.09 26.72 54.37
CA PRO A 160 3.68 27.93 55.04
C PRO A 160 3.84 27.73 56.55
N LYS A 161 4.62 28.60 57.20
CA LYS A 161 4.77 28.61 58.67
C LYS A 161 3.37 28.64 59.29
N LYS A 162 3.00 27.59 60.01
CA LYS A 162 1.73 27.53 60.75
C LYS A 162 1.67 28.75 61.67
N LYS A 163 0.78 29.72 61.39
CA LYS A 163 0.51 30.80 62.33
C LYS A 163 -0.12 30.17 63.57
N HIS A 164 0.58 30.25 64.70
CA HIS A 164 0.09 29.83 65.99
C HIS A 164 -1.19 30.63 66.28
N ARG A 165 -2.34 29.97 66.26
CA ARG A 165 -3.64 30.60 66.52
C ARG A 165 -3.71 30.76 68.03
N ASN A 166 -3.32 31.92 68.55
CA ASN A 166 -3.46 32.23 69.97
C ASN A 166 -4.95 32.19 70.31
N ASN A 167 -5.28 31.21 71.14
CA ASN A 167 -6.56 31.01 71.78
C ASN A 167 -6.76 32.19 72.75
N TRP A 168 -7.60 33.15 72.38
CA TRP A 168 -8.08 34.15 73.33
C TRP A 168 -9.40 33.64 73.88
N GLU A 169 -9.33 33.05 75.07
CA GLU A 169 -10.48 32.89 75.95
C GLU A 169 -11.02 34.27 76.31
N ARG A 170 -12.32 34.50 76.04
CA ARG A 170 -13.17 35.34 76.89
C ARG A 170 -14.64 35.01 76.68
#